data_AF-A0A3M1CFN9-F1
#
_entry.id   AF-A0A3M1CFN9-F1
#
_cell.length_a   1.000
_cell.length_b   1.000
_cell.length_c   1.000
_cell.angle_alpha   90.00
_cell.angle_beta   90.00
_cell.angle_gamma   90.00
#
_symmetry.space_group_name_H-M   'P 1'
#
loop_
_entity.id
_entity.type
_entity.pdbx_description
1 polymer ?
#
loop_
_entity_poly.entity_id
_entity_poly.type
_entity_poly.pdbx_seq_one_letter_code
_entity_poly.pdbx_strand_id
1 'polypeptide(L)'
;MNVTVRLVIGIGLVSLTWACSSAIVPCQPTGEELCNKLDDDCDGQTDEGFSVGEPCDGPDSDQCANGVLACTEDGTGTECIDDEPSDITEVCNNEDDDCDGQTDEELERCACSNGGSPGSETCNDTDDDCNGQVDDGLSACQCTDGEPGQELCDGIDNDCNGIVDDGFDVGQPCDGPDPDSCANGTLTCTADGTGTECTGEELREETCNNIDDDCDGETDEGLDRCACSNGGSPGSETCNDTDDDCNGQVDDGL
;
A
#
# COMPACT_ATOMS: atom_id res chain seq x y z
N MET A 1 43.42 63.36 7.30
CA MET A 1 44.59 63.89 6.56
C MET A 1 44.07 64.91 5.56
N ASN A 2 44.51 66.17 5.62
CA ASN A 2 43.97 67.23 4.76
C ASN A 2 44.71 67.24 3.41
N VAL A 3 44.02 66.80 2.36
CA VAL A 3 44.54 66.89 0.99
C VAL A 3 44.07 68.22 0.40
N THR A 4 45.03 69.09 0.06
CA THR A 4 44.74 70.39 -0.54
C THR A 4 44.86 70.26 -2.05
N VAL A 5 43.74 70.19 -2.77
CA VAL A 5 43.74 70.24 -4.24
C VAL A 5 43.52 71.69 -4.66
N ARG A 6 44.51 72.27 -5.34
CA ARG A 6 44.43 73.63 -5.90
C ARG A 6 44.02 73.54 -7.36
N LEU A 7 42.76 73.80 -7.65
CA LEU A 7 42.29 73.97 -9.03
C LEU A 7 42.40 75.45 -9.41
N VAL A 8 43.27 75.76 -10.38
CA VAL A 8 43.41 77.12 -10.92
C VAL A 8 42.46 77.25 -12.11
N ILE A 9 41.26 77.75 -11.86
CA ILE A 9 40.42 78.32 -12.92
C ILE A 9 40.64 79.83 -12.84
N GLY A 10 41.03 80.43 -13.97
CA GLY A 10 41.42 81.83 -14.05
C GLY A 10 40.40 82.75 -13.38
N ILE A 11 40.93 83.80 -12.73
CA ILE A 11 40.24 84.87 -11.99
C ILE A 11 39.49 84.47 -10.70
N GLY A 12 40.23 83.99 -9.69
CA GLY A 12 39.83 84.07 -8.28
C GLY A 12 40.31 82.90 -7.42
N LEU A 13 41.08 83.18 -6.36
CA LEU A 13 41.42 82.18 -5.33
C LEU A 13 40.19 81.92 -4.45
N VAL A 14 39.36 80.96 -4.82
CA VAL A 14 38.30 80.45 -3.95
C VAL A 14 38.85 79.26 -3.19
N SER A 15 39.23 79.48 -1.92
CA SER A 15 39.58 78.41 -1.00
C SER A 15 38.30 77.73 -0.52
N LEU A 16 37.85 76.69 -1.23
CA LEU A 16 36.80 75.80 -0.72
C LEU A 16 37.45 74.80 0.25
N THR A 17 37.33 75.06 1.54
CA THR A 17 37.63 74.06 2.57
C THR A 17 36.46 73.07 2.61
N TRP A 18 36.58 71.97 1.88
CA TRP A 18 35.67 70.85 2.04
C TRP A 18 36.10 70.11 3.32
N ALA A 19 35.40 70.39 4.42
CA ALA A 19 35.46 69.55 5.59
C ALA A 19 34.77 68.24 5.22
N CYS A 20 35.56 67.17 5.11
CA CYS A 20 35.02 65.83 5.21
C CYS A 20 34.61 65.65 6.69
N SER A 21 33.48 66.26 7.06
CA SER A 21 32.80 65.88 8.28
C SER A 21 32.19 64.54 7.95
N SER A 22 32.68 63.49 8.59
CA SER A 22 31.93 62.25 8.74
C SER A 22 30.63 62.63 9.45
N ALA A 23 29.64 63.09 8.68
CA ALA A 23 28.28 63.19 9.14
C ALA A 23 27.82 61.75 9.25
N ILE A 24 28.04 61.18 10.43
CA ILE A 24 27.10 60.22 10.98
C ILE A 24 25.76 60.95 10.85
N VAL A 25 24.92 60.55 9.91
CA VAL A 25 23.55 61.07 9.85
C VAL A 25 22.94 60.66 11.19
N PRO A 26 22.64 61.60 12.10
CA PRO A 26 22.00 61.22 13.34
C PRO A 26 20.64 60.65 12.96
N CYS A 27 20.37 59.43 13.41
CA CYS A 27 19.05 58.85 13.31
C CYS A 27 18.03 59.88 13.82
N GLN A 28 17.01 60.18 13.01
CA GLN A 28 15.96 61.12 13.36
C GLN A 28 14.70 60.31 13.66
N PRO A 29 14.22 60.28 14.91
CA PRO A 29 13.09 59.41 15.26
C PRO A 29 11.85 59.85 14.48
N THR A 30 11.35 58.98 13.61
CA THR A 30 10.25 59.28 12.68
C THR A 30 8.88 58.83 13.19
N GLY A 31 8.81 58.05 14.27
CA GLY A 31 7.54 57.61 14.84
C GLY A 31 7.63 56.31 15.62
N GLU A 32 6.60 55.46 15.45
CA GLU A 32 6.61 54.06 15.86
C GLU A 32 7.56 53.27 14.95
N GLU A 33 8.23 52.25 15.48
CA GLU A 33 9.15 51.39 14.73
C GLU A 33 8.40 50.65 13.61
N LEU A 34 9.01 50.59 12.42
CA LEU A 34 8.54 49.83 11.28
C LEU A 34 9.54 48.74 10.95
N CYS A 35 9.07 47.61 10.42
CA CYS A 35 9.94 46.55 9.94
C CYS A 35 10.48 46.94 8.54
N ASN A 36 11.44 47.86 8.48
CA ASN A 36 11.96 48.42 7.22
C ASN A 36 13.49 48.37 7.11
N LYS A 37 14.16 47.65 8.02
CA LYS A 37 15.62 47.51 8.09
C LYS A 37 16.34 48.80 8.47
N LEU A 38 15.63 49.75 9.04
CA LEU A 38 16.14 50.99 9.61
C LEU A 38 15.71 51.07 11.08
N ASP A 39 16.56 51.67 11.89
CA ASP A 39 16.24 52.07 13.26
C ASP A 39 15.41 53.36 13.18
N ASP A 40 14.07 53.26 13.25
CA ASP A 40 13.15 54.40 13.04
C ASP A 40 12.89 55.18 14.34
N ASP A 41 13.12 54.55 15.50
CA ASP A 41 12.96 55.13 16.83
C ASP A 41 14.30 55.59 17.47
N CYS A 42 15.42 55.22 16.85
CA CYS A 42 16.80 55.55 17.20
C CYS A 42 17.27 55.00 18.56
N ASP A 43 16.72 53.88 19.01
CA ASP A 43 17.13 53.22 20.26
C ASP A 43 18.43 52.41 20.13
N GLY A 44 18.90 52.21 18.89
CA GLY A 44 20.12 51.46 18.56
C GLY A 44 19.89 49.99 18.23
N GLN A 45 18.64 49.54 18.17
CA GLN A 45 18.21 48.29 17.59
C GLN A 45 17.59 48.56 16.21
N THR A 46 17.25 47.52 15.46
CA THR A 46 16.67 47.69 14.12
C THR A 46 15.53 46.71 14.03
N ASP A 47 14.35 47.19 13.67
CA ASP A 47 13.13 46.41 13.56
C ASP A 47 12.79 45.65 14.87
N GLU A 48 13.00 46.26 16.04
CA GLU A 48 12.68 45.62 17.33
C GLU A 48 11.17 45.47 17.54
N GLY A 49 10.78 44.41 18.26
CA GLY A 49 9.36 44.06 18.46
C GLY A 49 8.74 43.28 17.29
N PHE A 50 9.45 43.11 16.18
CA PHE A 50 9.01 42.33 15.01
C PHE A 50 9.55 40.89 14.97
N SER A 51 10.45 40.52 15.90
CA SER A 51 11.07 39.20 16.01
C SER A 51 11.82 38.75 14.73
N VAL A 52 12.36 39.70 13.97
CA VAL A 52 13.11 39.42 12.74
C VAL A 52 14.27 38.46 13.04
N GLY A 53 14.36 37.36 12.28
CA GLY A 53 15.38 36.33 12.43
C GLY A 53 15.07 35.23 13.46
N GLU A 54 13.94 35.31 14.18
CA GLU A 54 13.47 34.19 14.99
C GLU A 54 12.85 33.10 14.09
N PRO A 55 12.96 31.82 14.48
CA PRO A 55 12.33 30.73 13.73
C PRO A 55 10.81 30.86 13.77
N CYS A 56 10.17 30.79 12.61
CA CYS A 56 8.71 30.84 12.49
C CYS A 56 8.07 29.51 12.10
N ASP A 57 8.89 28.55 11.69
CA ASP A 57 8.42 27.26 11.21
C ASP A 57 8.73 26.13 12.19
N GLY A 58 7.85 25.98 13.19
CA GLY A 58 7.68 24.78 14.03
C GLY A 58 8.92 24.11 14.65
N PRO A 59 8.71 23.00 15.35
CA PRO A 59 9.61 21.86 15.35
C PRO A 59 8.89 20.74 14.59
N ASP A 60 8.96 20.79 13.28
CA ASP A 60 8.57 19.72 12.38
C ASP A 60 9.60 18.61 12.39
N SER A 61 9.17 17.44 11.92
CA SER A 61 9.96 16.22 11.87
C SER A 61 10.77 16.07 10.58
N ASP A 62 10.66 17.04 9.67
CA ASP A 62 11.25 17.04 8.31
C ASP A 62 12.76 17.30 8.29
N GLN A 63 13.36 17.67 9.43
CA GLN A 63 14.81 17.92 9.57
C GLN A 63 15.34 19.08 8.69
N CYS A 64 14.46 19.83 8.04
CA CYS A 64 14.80 21.03 7.26
C CYS A 64 15.20 22.19 8.19
N ALA A 65 15.89 23.19 7.63
CA ALA A 65 16.26 24.38 8.39
C ALA A 65 15.01 25.25 8.57
N ASN A 66 14.60 25.49 9.81
CA ASN A 66 13.39 26.26 10.08
C ASN A 66 13.46 27.66 9.41
N GLY A 67 12.39 28.03 8.72
CA GLY A 67 12.21 29.37 8.17
C GLY A 67 12.34 30.46 9.24
N VAL A 68 12.72 31.67 8.82
CA VAL A 68 12.93 32.82 9.71
C VAL A 68 11.94 33.95 9.42
N LEU A 69 11.56 34.70 10.46
CA LEU A 69 10.73 35.89 10.28
C LEU A 69 11.51 36.99 9.54
N ALA A 70 10.94 37.48 8.44
CA ALA A 70 11.44 38.65 7.71
C ALA A 70 10.34 39.69 7.57
N CYS A 71 10.74 40.96 7.38
CA CYS A 71 9.79 42.05 7.23
C CYS A 71 8.92 41.91 5.98
N THR A 72 7.62 42.17 6.12
CA THR A 72 6.69 42.30 5.00
C THR A 72 7.07 43.48 4.11
N GLU A 73 6.73 43.42 2.81
CA GLU A 73 7.06 44.51 1.87
C GLU A 73 6.47 45.87 2.27
N ASP A 74 5.34 45.88 2.98
CA ASP A 74 4.71 47.10 3.48
C ASP A 74 5.33 47.65 4.78
N GLY A 75 6.27 46.92 5.37
CA GLY A 75 7.00 47.27 6.60
C GLY A 75 6.14 47.31 7.86
N THR A 76 4.92 46.77 7.81
CA THR A 76 3.98 46.82 8.95
C THR A 76 4.03 45.57 9.83
N GLY A 77 4.75 44.53 9.42
CA GLY A 77 4.86 43.28 10.15
C GLY A 77 5.97 42.37 9.63
N THR A 78 5.89 41.11 10.04
CA THR A 78 6.78 40.04 9.55
C THR A 78 5.99 38.93 8.90
N GLU A 79 6.59 38.31 7.90
CA GLU A 79 6.16 37.07 7.28
C GLU A 79 7.26 36.01 7.46
N CYS A 80 6.84 34.74 7.45
CA CYS A 80 7.79 33.64 7.50
C CYS A 80 8.39 33.47 6.11
N ILE A 81 9.71 33.58 5.99
CA ILE A 81 10.43 33.22 4.77
C ILE A 81 11.17 31.91 5.03
N ASP A 82 10.89 30.93 4.19
CA ASP A 82 11.58 29.66 4.19
C ASP A 82 12.83 29.73 3.29
N ASP A 83 13.91 29.04 3.68
CA ASP A 83 15.14 28.99 2.90
C ASP A 83 15.00 27.84 1.89
N GLU A 84 14.54 28.15 0.69
CA GLU A 84 14.25 27.15 -0.34
C GLU A 84 15.38 26.14 -0.57
N PRO A 85 15.01 24.86 -0.71
CA PRO A 85 15.52 24.03 -1.78
C PRO A 85 14.35 23.60 -2.70
N SER A 86 13.71 24.55 -3.37
CA SER A 86 12.55 24.33 -4.26
C SER A 86 12.81 23.51 -5.54
N ASP A 87 13.85 22.67 -5.60
CA ASP A 87 14.16 21.87 -6.80
C ASP A 87 15.22 20.77 -6.57
N ILE A 88 15.29 20.17 -5.38
CA ILE A 88 16.06 18.92 -5.22
C ILE A 88 15.15 17.72 -5.39
N THR A 89 15.72 16.65 -5.94
CA THR A 89 14.97 15.43 -6.26
C THR A 89 14.87 14.59 -5.00
N GLU A 90 13.65 14.27 -4.57
CA GLU A 90 13.37 13.31 -3.52
C GLU A 90 14.16 11.99 -3.69
N VAL A 91 14.74 11.52 -2.59
CA VAL A 91 15.37 10.21 -2.51
C VAL A 91 14.72 9.44 -1.38
N CYS A 92 14.29 8.21 -1.65
CA CYS A 92 13.72 7.32 -0.65
C CYS A 92 14.67 7.08 0.56
N ASN A 93 14.59 7.93 1.58
CA ASN A 93 15.46 7.93 2.75
C ASN A 93 14.71 8.25 4.06
N ASN A 94 13.38 8.47 4.02
CA ASN A 94 12.53 8.94 5.12
C ASN A 94 12.86 10.36 5.63
N GLU A 95 13.54 11.16 4.83
CA GLU A 95 13.77 12.58 5.03
C GLU A 95 12.98 13.33 3.95
N ASP A 96 12.51 14.53 4.28
CA ASP A 96 11.91 15.44 3.30
C ASP A 96 13.10 16.14 2.61
N ASP A 97 13.56 15.57 1.50
CA ASP A 97 14.79 16.01 0.86
C ASP A 97 14.58 17.38 0.20
N ASP A 98 13.40 17.68 -0.34
CA ASP A 98 13.06 18.92 -1.05
C ASP A 98 12.30 19.97 -0.22
N CYS A 99 12.01 19.65 1.04
CA CYS A 99 11.35 20.51 2.02
C CYS A 99 9.98 21.02 1.55
N ASP A 100 9.23 20.24 0.77
CA ASP A 100 7.86 20.59 0.35
C ASP A 100 6.78 20.29 1.41
N GLY A 101 7.18 19.66 2.53
CA GLY A 101 6.33 19.27 3.65
C GLY A 101 5.68 17.89 3.48
N GLN A 102 6.06 17.14 2.45
CA GLN A 102 5.75 15.73 2.27
C GLN A 102 7.03 14.90 2.54
N THR A 103 7.00 13.60 2.35
CA THR A 103 8.18 12.76 2.61
C THR A 103 8.18 11.64 1.59
N ASP A 104 9.27 11.51 0.84
CA ASP A 104 9.45 10.51 -0.22
C ASP A 104 8.29 10.56 -1.26
N GLU A 105 7.79 11.74 -1.63
CA GLU A 105 6.71 11.94 -2.62
C GLU A 105 7.20 11.91 -4.08
N GLU A 106 6.24 11.85 -5.02
CA GLU A 106 6.49 11.74 -6.47
C GLU A 106 7.40 10.56 -6.93
N LEU A 107 7.74 9.63 -6.02
CA LEU A 107 8.47 8.39 -6.29
C LEU A 107 7.51 7.22 -6.53
N GLU A 108 7.28 6.87 -7.81
CA GLU A 108 6.37 5.77 -8.24
C GLU A 108 6.68 4.38 -7.63
N ARG A 109 7.85 4.21 -7.00
CA ARG A 109 8.29 2.93 -6.42
C ARG A 109 8.32 2.89 -4.90
N CYS A 110 7.52 3.79 -4.33
CA CYS A 110 6.75 3.78 -3.09
C CYS A 110 6.62 2.55 -2.14
N ALA A 111 7.07 1.33 -2.42
CA ALA A 111 6.95 0.17 -1.49
C ALA A 111 8.32 -0.49 -1.24
N CYS A 112 9.19 -0.31 -2.24
CA CYS A 112 10.59 0.10 -2.11
C CYS A 112 10.78 1.60 -1.87
N SER A 113 9.71 2.30 -1.51
CA SER A 113 9.64 3.68 -1.07
C SER A 113 8.38 3.82 -0.15
N ASN A 114 7.75 4.95 0.18
CA ASN A 114 6.83 5.14 1.34
C ASN A 114 7.50 4.78 2.68
N GLY A 115 8.82 4.98 2.77
CA GLY A 115 9.54 4.72 4.01
C GLY A 115 9.56 3.27 4.49
N GLY A 116 9.11 2.31 3.67
CA GLY A 116 9.19 0.88 3.98
C GLY A 116 10.64 0.41 4.01
N SER A 117 11.11 -0.14 5.13
CA SER A 117 12.39 -0.87 5.13
C SER A 117 12.25 -2.12 4.26
N PRO A 118 13.27 -2.50 3.45
CA PRO A 118 13.25 -3.74 2.68
C PRO A 118 12.81 -4.91 3.55
N GLY A 119 11.75 -5.57 3.11
CA GLY A 119 11.11 -6.68 3.79
C GLY A 119 11.80 -8.00 3.50
N SER A 120 11.20 -9.08 4.01
CA SER A 120 11.40 -10.41 3.45
C SER A 120 10.31 -10.65 2.41
N GLU A 121 10.68 -11.19 1.25
CA GLU A 121 9.74 -11.61 0.21
C GLU A 121 8.54 -12.38 0.78
N THR A 122 7.35 -12.03 0.30
CA THR A 122 6.11 -12.75 0.52
C THR A 122 5.39 -12.88 -0.81
N CYS A 123 4.99 -14.10 -1.19
CA CYS A 123 4.33 -14.39 -2.47
C CYS A 123 3.08 -13.50 -2.66
N ASN A 124 3.24 -12.37 -3.34
CA ASN A 124 2.21 -11.34 -3.47
C ASN A 124 2.34 -10.50 -4.76
N ASP A 125 3.17 -10.94 -5.72
CA ASP A 125 3.49 -10.24 -6.97
C ASP A 125 4.11 -8.84 -6.75
N THR A 126 4.81 -8.65 -5.63
CA THR A 126 5.53 -7.43 -5.27
C THR A 126 6.98 -7.75 -4.89
N ASP A 127 7.92 -6.93 -5.36
CA ASP A 127 9.35 -6.93 -4.97
C ASP A 127 9.48 -6.29 -3.57
N ASP A 128 9.36 -7.10 -2.50
CA ASP A 128 9.32 -6.65 -1.10
C ASP A 128 10.73 -6.26 -0.57
N ASP A 129 11.79 -6.83 -1.14
CA ASP A 129 13.19 -6.64 -0.74
C ASP A 129 13.97 -5.68 -1.66
N CYS A 130 13.36 -5.26 -2.76
CA CYS A 130 13.85 -4.25 -3.70
C CYS A 130 15.10 -4.65 -4.46
N ASN A 131 15.37 -5.94 -4.61
CA ASN A 131 16.51 -6.43 -5.37
C ASN A 131 16.27 -6.46 -6.89
N GLY A 132 15.03 -6.16 -7.32
CA GLY A 132 14.60 -6.15 -8.71
C GLY A 132 14.13 -7.50 -9.23
N GLN A 133 13.85 -8.44 -8.34
CA GLN A 133 13.25 -9.75 -8.62
C GLN A 133 11.98 -9.85 -7.76
N VAL A 134 10.86 -10.18 -8.38
CA VAL A 134 9.58 -10.34 -7.67
C VAL A 134 9.53 -11.74 -7.03
N ASP A 135 9.19 -11.81 -5.74
CA ASP A 135 8.93 -13.05 -4.98
C ASP A 135 10.09 -14.07 -4.97
N ASP A 136 11.35 -13.60 -5.01
CA ASP A 136 12.50 -14.49 -5.05
C ASP A 136 12.83 -15.13 -3.69
N GLY A 137 13.61 -16.22 -3.70
CA GLY A 137 14.04 -16.89 -2.47
C GLY A 137 12.93 -17.63 -1.69
N LEU A 138 11.68 -17.60 -2.16
CA LEU A 138 10.55 -18.35 -1.62
C LEU A 138 10.47 -19.76 -2.23
N SER A 139 10.38 -20.79 -1.39
CA SER A 139 10.28 -22.18 -1.88
C SER A 139 8.87 -22.61 -2.30
N ALA A 140 7.86 -21.80 -1.95
CA ALA A 140 6.44 -22.06 -2.21
C ALA A 140 5.87 -21.14 -3.30
N CYS A 141 6.73 -20.36 -3.97
CA CYS A 141 6.38 -19.37 -4.99
C CYS A 141 7.44 -19.49 -6.08
N GLN A 142 7.05 -19.62 -7.35
CA GLN A 142 8.02 -19.70 -8.46
C GLN A 142 7.72 -18.65 -9.53
N CYS A 143 7.88 -17.40 -9.15
CA CYS A 143 7.74 -16.25 -10.02
C CYS A 143 9.07 -15.97 -10.73
N THR A 144 9.07 -15.99 -12.05
CA THR A 144 10.21 -15.53 -12.85
C THR A 144 9.74 -14.42 -13.78
N ASP A 145 10.48 -13.30 -13.79
CA ASP A 145 10.24 -12.09 -14.59
C ASP A 145 9.29 -12.26 -15.79
N GLY A 146 8.06 -11.75 -15.63
CA GLY A 146 7.36 -11.08 -16.73
C GLY A 146 5.98 -11.57 -17.15
N GLU A 147 5.42 -12.65 -16.60
CA GLU A 147 4.00 -13.00 -16.80
C GLU A 147 3.57 -14.04 -15.74
N PRO A 148 2.47 -13.83 -15.00
CA PRO A 148 1.95 -14.85 -14.10
C PRO A 148 1.65 -16.11 -14.92
N GLY A 149 2.16 -17.25 -14.45
CA GLY A 149 2.01 -18.54 -15.12
C GLY A 149 0.56 -19.00 -15.13
N GLN A 150 0.31 -20.16 -15.75
CA GLN A 150 -0.92 -20.88 -15.46
C GLN A 150 -0.71 -21.62 -14.14
N GLU A 151 -1.67 -21.51 -13.24
CA GLU A 151 -1.65 -22.26 -11.98
C GLU A 151 -1.67 -23.77 -12.22
N LEU A 152 -0.80 -24.47 -11.49
CA LEU A 152 -0.72 -25.92 -11.42
C LEU A 152 -0.95 -26.35 -9.98
N CYS A 153 -1.54 -27.53 -9.79
CA CYS A 153 -1.72 -28.11 -8.47
C CYS A 153 -0.42 -28.83 -8.06
N ASP A 154 0.64 -28.10 -7.79
CA ASP A 154 1.97 -28.64 -7.45
C ASP A 154 2.51 -28.16 -6.09
N GLY A 155 1.68 -27.47 -5.31
CA GLY A 155 2.04 -26.91 -4.01
C GLY A 155 2.92 -25.67 -4.11
N ILE A 156 2.96 -25.05 -5.29
CA ILE A 156 3.68 -23.81 -5.58
C ILE A 156 2.66 -22.85 -6.19
N ASP A 157 2.71 -21.60 -5.74
CA ASP A 157 2.00 -20.50 -6.40
C ASP A 157 2.75 -20.16 -7.71
N ASN A 158 2.18 -20.55 -8.84
CA ASN A 158 2.79 -20.43 -10.17
C ASN A 158 2.33 -19.15 -10.89
N ASP A 159 1.22 -18.56 -10.47
CA ASP A 159 0.67 -17.31 -10.99
C ASP A 159 0.89 -16.10 -10.07
N CYS A 160 1.52 -16.31 -8.92
CA CYS A 160 1.99 -15.30 -7.96
C CYS A 160 0.85 -14.48 -7.32
N ASN A 161 -0.38 -15.00 -7.30
CA ASN A 161 -1.52 -14.27 -6.75
C ASN A 161 -1.62 -14.30 -5.20
N GLY A 162 -0.69 -15.01 -4.54
CA GLY A 162 -0.59 -15.17 -3.10
C GLY A 162 -1.41 -16.32 -2.53
N ILE A 163 -1.98 -17.17 -3.38
CA ILE A 163 -2.77 -18.34 -3.02
C ILE A 163 -2.20 -19.57 -3.75
N VAL A 164 -1.55 -20.45 -3.00
CA VAL A 164 -1.03 -21.71 -3.54
C VAL A 164 -2.15 -22.62 -4.05
N ASP A 165 -1.99 -23.14 -5.28
CA ASP A 165 -2.92 -24.07 -5.95
C ASP A 165 -4.34 -23.49 -6.08
N ASP A 166 -4.48 -22.19 -6.40
CA ASP A 166 -5.80 -21.58 -6.56
C ASP A 166 -6.57 -22.13 -7.79
N GLY A 167 -7.90 -22.16 -7.67
CA GLY A 167 -8.76 -22.78 -8.69
C GLY A 167 -8.81 -24.31 -8.68
N PHE A 168 -8.08 -24.97 -7.77
CA PHE A 168 -8.08 -26.43 -7.60
C PHE A 168 -8.88 -26.92 -6.38
N ASP A 169 -9.37 -26.02 -5.52
CA ASP A 169 -10.15 -26.30 -4.31
C ASP A 169 -9.45 -27.28 -3.33
N VAL A 170 -8.11 -27.25 -3.29
CA VAL A 170 -7.30 -28.13 -2.43
C VAL A 170 -7.71 -28.00 -0.97
N GLY A 171 -7.96 -29.15 -0.31
CA GLY A 171 -8.39 -29.22 1.07
C GLY A 171 -9.89 -28.98 1.31
N GLN A 172 -10.66 -28.64 0.28
CA GLN A 172 -12.13 -28.66 0.37
C GLN A 172 -12.64 -30.10 0.47
N PRO A 173 -13.82 -30.31 1.10
CA PRO A 173 -14.49 -31.59 1.01
C PRO A 173 -14.80 -31.91 -0.45
N CYS A 174 -14.52 -33.14 -0.88
CA CYS A 174 -14.89 -33.58 -2.21
C CYS A 174 -16.38 -33.95 -2.31
N ASP A 175 -17.02 -34.18 -1.16
CA ASP A 175 -18.41 -34.57 -1.04
C ASP A 175 -19.34 -33.35 -0.81
N GLY A 176 -20.55 -33.43 -1.37
CA GLY A 176 -21.54 -32.37 -1.40
C GLY A 176 -22.27 -32.17 -0.06
N PRO A 177 -23.27 -31.28 -0.02
CA PRO A 177 -24.17 -31.15 1.13
C PRO A 177 -25.33 -32.14 1.00
N ASP A 178 -25.09 -33.41 1.27
CA ASP A 178 -26.10 -34.48 1.34
C ASP A 178 -26.25 -34.99 2.77
N PRO A 179 -27.37 -35.68 3.08
CA PRO A 179 -27.58 -36.34 4.35
C PRO A 179 -26.89 -37.71 4.35
N ASP A 180 -25.60 -37.76 4.05
CA ASP A 180 -24.83 -38.98 3.95
C ASP A 180 -24.20 -39.38 5.31
N SER A 181 -23.41 -40.46 5.33
CA SER A 181 -22.67 -40.94 6.53
C SER A 181 -21.18 -41.13 6.28
N CYS A 182 -20.67 -40.64 5.15
CA CYS A 182 -19.27 -40.67 4.76
C CYS A 182 -18.46 -39.69 5.60
N ALA A 183 -17.16 -39.96 5.73
CA ALA A 183 -16.22 -38.98 6.25
C ALA A 183 -15.78 -38.14 5.06
N ASN A 184 -16.06 -36.84 5.06
CA ASN A 184 -15.71 -35.95 3.96
C ASN A 184 -14.21 -36.11 3.63
N GLY A 185 -13.92 -36.77 2.52
CA GLY A 185 -12.58 -36.79 1.94
C GLY A 185 -12.15 -35.37 1.57
N THR A 186 -10.87 -35.17 1.31
CA THR A 186 -10.36 -33.85 0.90
C THR A 186 -9.82 -33.93 -0.51
N LEU A 187 -10.08 -32.88 -1.30
CA LEU A 187 -9.44 -32.69 -2.59
C LEU A 187 -7.93 -32.51 -2.39
N THR A 188 -7.15 -33.31 -3.10
CA THR A 188 -5.69 -33.27 -3.13
C THR A 188 -5.20 -33.24 -4.56
N CYS A 189 -4.06 -32.60 -4.82
CA CYS A 189 -3.50 -32.52 -6.16
C CYS A 189 -3.22 -33.90 -6.77
N THR A 190 -3.55 -34.06 -8.04
CA THR A 190 -3.16 -35.23 -8.82
C THR A 190 -1.64 -35.27 -8.97
N ALA A 191 -1.08 -36.47 -9.11
CA ALA A 191 0.38 -36.63 -9.23
C ALA A 191 1.01 -35.94 -10.46
N ASP A 192 0.20 -35.54 -11.46
CA ASP A 192 0.63 -34.79 -12.63
C ASP A 192 0.46 -33.26 -12.50
N GLY A 193 -0.11 -32.79 -11.39
CA GLY A 193 -0.32 -31.38 -11.07
C GLY A 193 -1.37 -30.68 -11.94
N THR A 194 -2.17 -31.43 -12.70
CA THR A 194 -3.15 -30.84 -13.64
C THR A 194 -4.57 -30.74 -13.10
N GLY A 195 -4.83 -31.28 -11.91
CA GLY A 195 -6.15 -31.29 -11.29
C GLY A 195 -6.11 -31.79 -9.85
N THR A 196 -7.28 -32.08 -9.31
CA THR A 196 -7.45 -32.68 -7.98
C THR A 196 -8.15 -34.03 -8.04
N GLU A 197 -7.84 -34.88 -7.06
CA GLU A 197 -8.49 -36.15 -6.79
C GLU A 197 -8.98 -36.17 -5.33
N CYS A 198 -10.10 -36.85 -5.06
CA CYS A 198 -10.54 -37.03 -3.69
C CYS A 198 -9.72 -38.12 -3.00
N THR A 199 -9.22 -37.81 -1.80
CA THR A 199 -8.55 -38.78 -0.94
C THR A 199 -9.16 -38.78 0.46
N GLY A 200 -9.11 -39.94 1.12
CA GLY A 200 -9.59 -40.10 2.50
C GLY A 200 -11.05 -40.51 2.64
N GLU A 201 -11.73 -40.76 1.52
CA GLU A 201 -13.09 -41.29 1.50
C GLU A 201 -13.08 -42.81 1.61
N GLU A 202 -13.85 -43.36 2.56
CA GLU A 202 -14.09 -44.80 2.66
C GLU A 202 -15.38 -45.15 1.91
N LEU A 203 -15.25 -45.49 0.61
CA LEU A 203 -16.36 -45.99 -0.19
C LEU A 203 -16.88 -47.31 0.41
N ARG A 204 -18.18 -47.41 0.66
CA ARG A 204 -18.85 -48.67 1.05
C ARG A 204 -19.64 -49.21 -0.13
N GLU A 205 -20.32 -50.33 0.02
CA GLU A 205 -21.28 -50.78 -1.00
C GLU A 205 -22.65 -50.20 -0.63
N GLU A 206 -23.39 -49.72 -1.64
CA GLU A 206 -24.75 -49.21 -1.47
C GLU A 206 -25.65 -50.18 -0.71
N THR A 207 -26.35 -49.65 0.30
CA THR A 207 -27.38 -50.35 1.03
C THR A 207 -28.64 -49.51 1.04
N CYS A 208 -29.73 -50.03 0.48
CA CYS A 208 -31.01 -49.32 0.45
C CYS A 208 -31.42 -48.68 1.79
N ASN A 209 -31.08 -47.41 2.02
CA ASN A 209 -31.23 -46.72 3.30
C ASN A 209 -31.51 -45.22 3.12
N ASN A 210 -31.59 -44.73 1.87
CA ASN A 210 -31.68 -43.31 1.47
C ASN A 210 -30.50 -42.46 1.93
N ILE A 211 -29.32 -43.06 2.05
CA ILE A 211 -28.02 -42.47 2.34
C ILE A 211 -27.11 -42.92 1.19
N ASP A 212 -26.32 -42.00 0.65
CA ASP A 212 -25.23 -42.35 -0.25
C ASP A 212 -24.14 -43.05 0.58
N ASP A 213 -24.01 -44.37 0.45
CA ASP A 213 -23.08 -45.18 1.25
C ASP A 213 -21.70 -45.29 0.57
N ASP A 214 -21.65 -45.14 -0.76
CA ASP A 214 -20.44 -45.23 -1.58
C ASP A 214 -19.89 -43.88 -2.05
N CYS A 215 -20.56 -42.79 -1.67
CA CYS A 215 -20.16 -41.40 -1.79
C CYS A 215 -19.91 -40.98 -3.26
N ASP A 216 -20.70 -41.52 -4.21
CA ASP A 216 -20.60 -41.20 -5.64
C ASP A 216 -21.51 -40.03 -6.11
N GLY A 217 -22.34 -39.52 -5.19
CA GLY A 217 -23.26 -38.40 -5.38
C GLY A 217 -24.66 -38.82 -5.83
N GLU A 218 -24.91 -40.12 -6.03
CA GLU A 218 -26.24 -40.69 -6.19
C GLU A 218 -26.66 -41.43 -4.90
N THR A 219 -27.94 -41.73 -4.73
CA THR A 219 -28.42 -42.41 -3.51
C THR A 219 -29.05 -43.74 -3.88
N ASP A 220 -28.58 -44.83 -3.27
CA ASP A 220 -29.06 -46.20 -3.44
C ASP A 220 -29.07 -46.69 -4.92
N GLU A 221 -28.12 -46.24 -5.74
CA GLU A 221 -27.95 -46.63 -7.13
C GLU A 221 -27.38 -48.05 -7.27
N GLY A 222 -27.54 -48.65 -8.46
CA GLY A 222 -27.16 -50.05 -8.69
C GLY A 222 -27.96 -51.11 -7.90
N LEU A 223 -28.92 -50.71 -7.04
CA LEU A 223 -29.77 -51.59 -6.25
C LEU A 223 -31.15 -51.80 -6.90
N ASP A 224 -31.32 -52.94 -7.59
CA ASP A 224 -32.54 -53.30 -8.34
C ASP A 224 -33.86 -53.35 -7.51
N ARG A 225 -33.83 -53.22 -6.17
CA ARG A 225 -35.02 -53.45 -5.30
C ARG A 225 -35.10 -52.54 -4.09
N CYS A 226 -34.72 -51.28 -4.25
CA CYS A 226 -34.72 -50.37 -3.12
C CYS A 226 -36.14 -50.03 -2.61
N ALA A 227 -37.14 -50.03 -3.50
CA ALA A 227 -38.54 -49.77 -3.15
C ALA A 227 -39.08 -50.66 -2.01
N CYS A 228 -38.56 -51.89 -1.88
CA CYS A 228 -39.06 -52.89 -0.94
C CYS A 228 -38.13 -53.25 0.21
N SER A 229 -37.10 -52.43 0.43
CA SER A 229 -36.17 -52.62 1.55
C SER A 229 -36.01 -51.33 2.36
N ASN A 230 -35.88 -51.48 3.69
CA ASN A 230 -35.33 -50.49 4.63
C ASN A 230 -35.80 -49.01 4.50
N GLY A 231 -37.06 -48.78 4.16
CA GLY A 231 -37.68 -47.44 4.24
C GLY A 231 -37.98 -46.79 2.90
N GLY A 232 -37.71 -47.46 1.77
CA GLY A 232 -38.29 -47.10 0.48
C GLY A 232 -39.82 -46.96 0.60
N SER A 233 -40.38 -45.89 0.04
CA SER A 233 -41.83 -45.71 0.01
C SER A 233 -42.42 -46.58 -1.11
N PRO A 234 -43.38 -47.49 -0.82
CA PRO A 234 -44.00 -48.32 -1.84
C PRO A 234 -44.60 -47.46 -2.96
N GLY A 235 -44.24 -47.78 -4.21
CA GLY A 235 -44.75 -47.15 -5.40
C GLY A 235 -46.10 -47.72 -5.83
N SER A 236 -46.65 -47.20 -6.93
CA SER A 236 -47.76 -47.85 -7.64
C SER A 236 -47.20 -48.78 -8.71
N GLU A 237 -47.73 -50.00 -8.79
CA GLU A 237 -47.36 -51.01 -9.80
C GLU A 237 -47.25 -50.43 -11.22
N THR A 238 -46.08 -50.63 -11.82
CA THR A 238 -45.82 -50.45 -13.24
C THR A 238 -45.44 -51.80 -13.85
N CYS A 239 -45.83 -52.05 -15.10
CA CYS A 239 -45.55 -53.33 -15.76
C CYS A 239 -44.07 -53.38 -16.19
N ASN A 240 -43.21 -53.67 -15.24
CA ASN A 240 -41.75 -53.63 -15.38
C ASN A 240 -41.08 -54.90 -14.81
N ASP A 241 -41.86 -55.96 -14.53
CA ASP A 241 -41.42 -57.22 -13.91
C ASP A 241 -40.83 -57.03 -12.48
N THR A 242 -41.17 -55.94 -11.80
CA THR A 242 -40.76 -55.60 -10.43
C THR A 242 -41.99 -55.46 -9.52
N ASP A 243 -41.84 -55.85 -8.25
CA ASP A 243 -42.85 -55.65 -7.21
C ASP A 243 -42.67 -54.24 -6.65
N ASP A 244 -43.37 -53.26 -7.23
CA ASP A 244 -43.18 -51.82 -6.95
C ASP A 244 -43.87 -51.39 -5.65
N ASP A 245 -44.94 -52.11 -5.25
CA ASP A 245 -45.74 -51.84 -4.06
C ASP A 245 -45.42 -52.73 -2.84
N CYS A 246 -44.49 -53.68 -3.02
CA CYS A 246 -43.92 -54.53 -1.98
C CYS A 246 -44.92 -55.44 -1.29
N ASN A 247 -45.98 -55.84 -2.00
CA ASN A 247 -47.00 -56.75 -1.48
C ASN A 247 -46.63 -58.24 -1.65
N GLY A 248 -45.51 -58.54 -2.33
CA GLY A 248 -45.04 -59.90 -2.59
C GLY A 248 -45.54 -60.48 -3.90
N GLN A 249 -46.13 -59.67 -4.78
CA GLN A 249 -46.64 -60.05 -6.09
C GLN A 249 -46.11 -59.06 -7.14
N VAL A 250 -45.56 -59.59 -8.23
CA VAL A 250 -45.05 -58.77 -9.35
C VAL A 250 -46.20 -58.39 -10.27
N ASP A 251 -46.28 -57.10 -10.63
CA ASP A 251 -47.22 -56.50 -11.57
C ASP A 251 -48.72 -56.73 -11.20
N ASP A 252 -49.07 -56.86 -9.90
CA ASP A 252 -50.44 -57.17 -9.44
C ASP A 252 -51.19 -55.91 -9.00
N GLY A 253 -51.75 -55.16 -9.95
CA GLY A 253 -52.53 -53.96 -9.59
C GLY A 253 -52.68 -52.88 -10.65
N LEU A 254 -52.30 -53.15 -11.90
CA LEU A 254 -52.39 -52.25 -13.06
C LEU A 254 -53.81 -51.73 -13.35
#